data_AF-A0A6I4HUA6-F1
#
_entry.id   AF-A0A6I4HUA6-F1
#
_cell.length_a   1.000
_cell.length_b   1.000
_cell.length_c   1.000
_cell.angle_alpha   90.00
_cell.angle_beta   90.00
_cell.angle_gamma   90.00
#
_symmetry.space_group_name_H-M   'P 1'
#
loop_
_entity.id
_entity.type
_entity.pdbx_description
1 polymer ?
#
loop_
_entity_poly.entity_id
_entity_poly.type
_entity_poly.pdbx_seq_one_letter_code
_entity_poly.pdbx_strand_id
1 'polypeptide(L)'
;SDDVKVNGSTYDLDMDNNNVYLNAEIRPWGASTNRWAQGLYVAAGAAYLDNDYDLTRNVDATRSFRVNNQDFIAGADGVKINGQMSYKNDIAPYLGFGFAPKINKNWGVFGEVGAYYTGNPTVKLVSSGSAVTTGDQTLEEAVNAEARKIANDDKYKWLPVGKVGVNFFW
;
A
#
# COMPACT_ATOMS: atom_id res chain seq x y z
N SER A 1 -5.06 -15.32 -3.13
CA SER A 1 -5.67 -15.32 -4.47
C SER A 1 -7.14 -15.01 -4.33
N ASP A 2 -7.59 -13.91 -4.92
CA ASP A 2 -9.01 -13.59 -5.05
C ASP A 2 -9.45 -13.83 -6.50
N ASP A 3 -10.63 -14.41 -6.67
CA ASP A 3 -11.18 -14.74 -8.00
C ASP A 3 -12.07 -13.60 -8.56
N VAL A 4 -12.04 -12.43 -7.92
CA VAL A 4 -12.94 -11.32 -8.26
C VAL A 4 -12.39 -10.58 -9.48
N LYS A 5 -13.13 -10.64 -10.58
CA LYS A 5 -12.76 -9.94 -11.82
C LYS A 5 -13.14 -8.47 -11.77
N VAL A 6 -12.16 -7.60 -11.93
CA VAL A 6 -12.34 -6.15 -12.07
C VAL A 6 -11.94 -5.74 -13.48
N ASN A 7 -12.92 -5.40 -14.32
CA ASN A 7 -12.71 -5.09 -15.74
C ASN A 7 -11.90 -6.17 -16.51
N GLY A 8 -12.10 -7.44 -16.16
CA GLY A 8 -11.38 -8.55 -16.79
C GLY A 8 -9.91 -8.65 -16.40
N SER A 9 -9.52 -8.04 -15.28
CA SER A 9 -8.29 -8.35 -14.57
C SER A 9 -8.60 -9.05 -13.25
N THR A 10 -7.78 -10.02 -12.87
CA THR A 10 -7.70 -10.55 -11.49
C THR A 10 -6.39 -10.11 -10.85
N TYR A 11 -6.37 -10.06 -9.52
CA TYR A 11 -5.23 -9.57 -8.74
C TYR A 11 -4.91 -10.56 -7.62
N ASP A 12 -3.69 -11.06 -7.62
CA ASP A 12 -3.16 -11.89 -6.55
C ASP A 12 -2.10 -11.08 -5.80
N LEU A 13 -2.31 -10.88 -4.51
CA LEU A 13 -1.42 -10.10 -3.66
C LEU A 13 -0.96 -10.96 -2.48
N ASP A 14 0.35 -11.15 -2.40
CA ASP A 14 1.03 -11.78 -1.28
C ASP A 14 1.84 -10.72 -0.53
N MET A 15 1.77 -10.75 0.80
CA MET A 15 2.45 -9.81 1.68
C MET A 15 3.16 -10.56 2.80
N ASP A 16 4.44 -10.24 3.00
CA ASP A 16 5.20 -10.64 4.19
C ASP A 16 5.66 -9.38 4.93
N ASN A 17 5.36 -9.29 6.22
CA ASN A 17 5.52 -8.08 7.01
C ASN A 17 6.16 -8.39 8.37
N ASN A 18 7.35 -7.84 8.61
CA ASN A 18 8.04 -7.91 9.89
C ASN A 18 8.40 -6.49 10.36
N ASN A 19 7.54 -5.92 11.20
CA ASN A 19 7.61 -4.52 11.60
C ASN A 19 7.60 -4.37 13.12
N VAL A 20 8.47 -3.49 13.64
CA VAL A 20 8.46 -3.08 15.05
C VAL A 20 8.41 -1.57 15.08
N TYR A 21 7.40 -0.99 15.74
CA TYR A 21 7.19 0.45 15.77
C TYR A 21 7.09 0.99 17.20
N LEU A 22 7.55 2.22 17.39
CA LEU A 22 7.40 2.98 18.63
C LEU A 22 6.91 4.39 18.28
N ASN A 23 5.69 4.69 18.69
CA ASN A 23 5.03 5.97 18.43
C ASN A 23 4.58 6.63 19.72
N ALA A 24 4.70 7.95 19.78
CA ALA A 24 3.99 8.77 20.75
C ALA A 24 2.60 9.10 20.22
N GLU A 25 1.56 8.85 21.01
CA GLU A 25 0.19 9.30 20.74
C GLU A 25 -0.10 10.60 21.47
N ILE A 26 -0.32 11.69 20.73
CA ILE A 26 -0.66 13.00 21.27
C ILE A 26 -2.16 13.20 21.08
N ARG A 27 -2.89 13.34 22.19
CA ARG A 27 -4.35 13.60 22.21
C ARG A 27 -4.61 15.06 22.57
N PRO A 28 -4.86 15.96 21.60
CA PRO A 28 -5.08 17.38 21.88
C PRO A 28 -6.24 17.63 22.86
N TRP A 29 -7.26 16.77 22.83
CA TRP A 29 -8.41 16.80 23.73
C TRP A 29 -8.46 15.60 24.68
N GLY A 30 -7.29 15.10 25.12
CA GLY A 30 -7.19 13.92 25.98
C GLY A 30 -7.95 14.01 27.31
N ALA A 31 -8.19 15.23 27.81
CA ALA A 31 -8.97 15.49 29.04
C ALA A 31 -10.48 15.72 28.80
N SER A 32 -10.95 15.69 27.55
CA SER A 32 -12.37 15.91 27.23
C SER A 32 -13.25 14.76 27.71
N THR A 33 -14.43 15.09 28.23
CA THR A 33 -15.49 14.11 28.53
C THR A 33 -16.23 13.64 27.28
N ASN A 34 -16.10 14.36 26.16
CA ASN A 34 -16.63 13.94 24.87
C ASN A 34 -15.73 12.84 24.28
N ARG A 35 -16.25 11.60 24.23
CA ARG A 35 -15.55 10.42 23.71
C ARG A 35 -15.00 10.58 22.30
N TRP A 36 -15.64 11.41 21.47
CA TRP A 36 -15.21 11.66 20.09
C TRP A 36 -13.99 12.59 20.08
N ALA A 37 -14.00 13.67 20.87
CA ALA A 37 -12.85 14.56 20.99
C ALA A 37 -11.65 13.88 21.66
N GLN A 38 -11.89 13.15 22.76
CA GLN A 38 -10.86 12.40 23.49
C GLN A 38 -10.23 11.29 22.65
N GLY A 39 -11.01 10.72 21.73
CA GLY A 39 -10.58 9.65 20.84
C GLY A 39 -9.55 10.09 19.80
N LEU A 40 -9.50 11.37 19.42
CA LEU A 40 -8.60 11.87 18.38
C LEU A 40 -7.16 11.95 18.88
N TYR A 41 -6.23 11.45 18.07
CA TYR A 41 -4.80 11.56 18.34
C TYR A 41 -3.97 11.70 17.06
N VAL A 42 -2.78 12.29 17.23
CA VAL A 42 -1.69 12.25 16.25
C VAL A 42 -0.65 11.27 16.77
N ALA A 43 -0.22 10.34 15.91
CA ALA A 43 0.86 9.41 16.18
C ALA A 43 2.13 9.89 15.46
N ALA A 44 3.23 10.03 16.21
CA ALA A 44 4.53 10.36 15.64
C ALA A 44 5.61 9.47 16.25
N GLY A 45 6.50 8.93 15.42
CA GLY A 45 7.52 8.00 15.90
C GLY A 45 8.38 7.43 14.79
N ALA A 46 8.84 6.21 14.97
CA ALA A 46 9.61 5.49 13.97
C ALA A 46 9.39 3.97 14.06
N ALA A 47 9.76 3.25 13.00
CA ALA A 47 9.69 1.80 12.96
C ALA A 47 10.92 1.19 12.28
N TYR A 48 11.28 -0.01 12.75
CA TYR A 48 11.96 -0.99 11.92
C TYR A 48 10.94 -1.59 10.96
N LEU A 49 11.28 -1.63 9.68
CA LEU A 49 10.41 -2.13 8.61
C LEU A 49 11.15 -3.16 7.77
N ASP A 50 10.52 -4.32 7.60
CA ASP A 50 10.89 -5.31 6.60
C ASP A 50 9.59 -5.84 5.98
N ASN A 51 9.25 -5.33 4.80
CA ASN A 51 8.00 -5.65 4.13
C ASN A 51 8.26 -6.03 2.68
N ASP A 52 7.80 -7.21 2.29
CA ASP A 52 7.85 -7.71 0.93
C ASP A 52 6.42 -7.87 0.40
N TYR A 53 6.18 -7.34 -0.80
CA TYR A 53 4.90 -7.36 -1.51
C TYR A 53 5.10 -8.00 -2.87
N ASP A 54 4.31 -9.01 -3.20
CA ASP A 54 4.25 -9.63 -4.52
C ASP A 54 2.83 -9.45 -5.07
N LEU A 55 2.68 -8.59 -6.08
CA LEU A 55 1.42 -8.33 -6.76
C LEU A 55 1.47 -8.91 -8.17
N THR A 56 0.60 -9.85 -8.45
CA THR A 56 0.34 -10.35 -9.79
C THR A 56 -1.00 -9.84 -10.29
N ARG A 57 -1.00 -9.20 -11.45
CA ARG A 57 -2.19 -8.89 -12.23
C ARG A 57 -2.27 -9.83 -13.43
N ASN A 58 -3.38 -10.56 -13.54
CA ASN A 58 -3.69 -11.35 -14.73
C ASN A 58 -4.80 -10.64 -15.51
N VAL A 59 -4.52 -10.27 -16.75
CA VAL A 59 -5.45 -9.60 -17.66
C VAL A 59 -5.99 -10.63 -18.65
N ASP A 60 -7.31 -10.81 -18.66
CA ASP A 60 -8.00 -11.69 -19.58
C ASP A 60 -7.75 -11.28 -21.05
N ALA A 61 -7.81 -12.25 -21.95
CA ALA A 61 -7.70 -12.01 -23.38
C ALA A 61 -8.65 -10.92 -23.88
N THR A 62 -8.19 -10.10 -24.83
CA THR A 62 -8.95 -8.99 -25.45
C THR A 62 -9.38 -7.86 -24.52
N ARG A 63 -9.01 -7.89 -23.24
CA ARG A 63 -9.36 -6.84 -22.29
C ARG A 63 -8.35 -5.71 -22.30
N SER A 64 -8.85 -4.50 -22.12
CA SER A 64 -8.01 -3.33 -21.98
C SER A 64 -7.41 -3.23 -20.58
N PHE A 65 -6.19 -2.73 -20.50
CA PHE A 65 -5.49 -2.44 -19.27
C PHE A 65 -4.56 -1.24 -19.49
N ARG A 66 -4.09 -0.64 -18.40
CA ARG A 66 -3.25 0.55 -18.42
C ARG A 66 -2.00 0.31 -17.60
N VAL A 67 -0.85 0.69 -18.15
CA VAL A 67 0.49 0.63 -17.53
C VAL A 67 1.20 1.93 -17.87
N ASN A 68 1.86 2.55 -16.89
CA ASN A 68 2.59 3.82 -17.07
C ASN A 68 1.83 4.91 -17.84
N ASN A 69 0.53 5.09 -17.56
CA ASN A 69 -0.34 6.04 -18.28
C ASN A 69 -0.52 5.78 -19.78
N GLN A 70 -0.32 4.55 -20.25
CA GLN A 70 -0.62 4.13 -21.61
C GLN A 70 -1.59 2.94 -21.62
N ASP A 71 -2.53 2.96 -22.55
CA ASP A 71 -3.53 1.90 -22.69
C ASP A 71 -3.03 0.79 -23.62
N PHE A 72 -3.35 -0.44 -23.24
CA PHE A 72 -3.02 -1.67 -23.93
C PHE A 72 -4.26 -2.55 -24.02
N ILE A 73 -4.33 -3.42 -25.02
CA ILE A 73 -5.31 -4.49 -25.11
C ILE A 73 -4.55 -5.82 -25.12
N ALA A 74 -4.90 -6.72 -24.20
CA ALA A 74 -4.27 -8.02 -24.09
C ALA A 74 -4.57 -8.89 -25.33
N GLY A 75 -3.57 -9.67 -25.77
CA GLY A 75 -3.69 -10.62 -26.87
C GLY A 75 -4.61 -11.81 -26.54
N ALA A 76 -4.66 -12.79 -27.44
CA ALA A 76 -5.55 -13.95 -27.32
C ALA A 76 -5.28 -14.83 -26.09
N ASP A 77 -4.03 -14.84 -25.61
CA ASP A 77 -3.60 -15.64 -24.45
C ASP A 77 -3.61 -14.84 -23.13
N GLY A 78 -4.09 -13.59 -23.16
CA GLY A 78 -4.04 -12.68 -22.01
C GLY A 78 -2.64 -12.10 -21.76
N VAL A 79 -2.51 -11.37 -20.66
CA VAL A 79 -1.26 -10.76 -20.20
C VAL A 79 -1.13 -10.94 -18.69
N LYS A 80 0.06 -11.29 -18.22
CA LYS A 80 0.39 -11.32 -16.79
C LYS A 80 1.45 -10.26 -16.49
N ILE A 81 1.22 -9.47 -15.44
CA ILE A 81 2.17 -8.49 -14.92
C ILE A 81 2.44 -8.85 -13.46
N ASN A 82 3.69 -9.11 -13.13
CA ASN A 82 4.13 -9.41 -11.76
C ASN A 82 5.03 -8.28 -11.26
N GLY A 83 4.76 -7.81 -10.05
CA GLY A 83 5.49 -6.74 -9.38
C GLY A 83 5.88 -7.15 -7.98
N GLN A 84 7.18 -7.22 -7.74
CA GLN A 84 7.78 -7.48 -6.43
C GLN A 84 8.31 -6.16 -5.88
N MET A 85 7.94 -5.82 -4.66
CA MET A 85 8.28 -4.56 -4.00
C MET A 85 8.71 -4.81 -2.56
N SER A 86 9.86 -4.29 -2.17
CA SER A 86 10.45 -4.49 -0.85
C SER A 86 10.78 -3.16 -0.17
N TYR A 87 10.22 -2.95 1.03
CA TYR A 87 10.53 -1.84 1.92
C TYR A 87 11.31 -2.36 3.12
N LYS A 88 12.61 -2.06 3.15
CA LYS A 88 13.52 -2.49 4.22
C LYS A 88 14.23 -1.27 4.80
N ASN A 89 13.93 -0.93 6.05
CA ASN A 89 14.49 0.22 6.76
C ASN A 89 14.72 -0.12 8.23
N ASP A 90 15.95 0.09 8.71
CA ASP A 90 16.24 -0.08 10.14
C ASP A 90 15.49 0.93 11.02
N ILE A 91 15.32 2.16 10.50
CA ILE A 91 14.56 3.23 11.14
C ILE A 91 13.86 4.10 10.07
N ALA A 92 12.53 4.02 10.03
CA ALA A 92 11.68 4.82 9.17
C ALA A 92 10.79 5.75 10.01
N PRO A 93 10.90 7.09 9.86
CA PRO A 93 10.01 8.03 10.53
C PRO A 93 8.55 7.80 10.18
N TYR A 94 7.66 7.98 11.15
CA TYR A 94 6.23 7.78 11.01
C TYR A 94 5.43 8.99 11.43
N LEU A 95 4.38 9.28 10.66
CA LEU A 95 3.31 10.19 11.06
C LEU A 95 1.96 9.55 10.74
N GLY A 96 1.05 9.58 11.70
CA GLY A 96 -0.29 9.06 11.57
C GLY A 96 -1.33 9.87 12.33
N PHE A 97 -2.58 9.66 11.96
CA PHE A 97 -3.76 10.23 12.58
C PHE A 97 -4.69 9.10 12.93
N GLY A 98 -5.16 9.11 14.17
CA GLY A 98 -6.01 8.03 14.65
C GLY A 98 -7.19 8.52 15.45
N PHE A 99 -8.15 7.61 15.55
CA PHE A 99 -9.39 7.79 16.25
C PHE A 99 -9.67 6.55 17.10
N ALA A 100 -9.54 6.70 18.43
CA ALA A 100 -9.65 5.64 19.42
C ALA A 100 -10.66 6.00 20.54
N PRO A 101 -11.97 6.01 20.25
CA PRO A 101 -12.98 6.32 21.26
C PRO A 101 -13.09 5.19 22.28
N LYS A 102 -12.97 5.53 23.57
CA LYS A 102 -13.27 4.59 24.65
C LYS A 102 -14.77 4.25 24.65
N ILE A 103 -15.10 2.97 24.66
CA ILE A 103 -16.50 2.52 24.78
C ILE A 103 -16.91 2.51 26.24
N ASN A 104 -16.05 1.97 27.11
CA ASN A 104 -16.16 2.06 28.55
C ASN A 104 -14.75 2.12 29.17
N LYS A 105 -14.63 1.92 30.49
CA LYS A 105 -13.34 1.99 31.20
C LYS A 105 -12.39 0.83 30.86
N ASN A 106 -12.90 -0.26 30.29
CA ASN A 106 -12.19 -1.53 30.12
C ASN A 106 -11.81 -1.83 28.68
N TRP A 107 -12.51 -1.25 27.69
CA TRP A 107 -12.15 -1.44 26.29
C TRP A 107 -12.60 -0.31 25.37
N GLY A 108 -12.00 -0.28 24.18
CA GLY A 108 -12.36 0.61 23.09
C GLY A 108 -11.95 0.02 21.74
N VAL A 109 -12.25 0.74 20.68
CA VAL A 109 -11.79 0.41 19.32
C VAL A 109 -10.93 1.56 18.81
N PHE A 110 -10.07 1.30 17.84
CA PHE A 110 -9.35 2.35 17.14
C PHE A 110 -9.26 2.09 15.64
N GLY A 111 -9.09 3.18 14.91
CA GLY A 111 -8.58 3.19 13.55
C GLY A 111 -7.47 4.21 13.43
N GLU A 112 -6.44 3.90 12.67
CA GLU A 112 -5.29 4.78 12.41
C GLU A 112 -4.91 4.71 10.94
N VAL A 113 -4.64 5.87 10.36
CA VAL A 113 -4.04 6.01 9.03
C VAL A 113 -2.77 6.83 9.13
N GLY A 114 -1.75 6.46 8.39
CA GLY A 114 -0.47 7.16 8.43
C GLY A 114 0.44 6.75 7.29
N ALA A 115 1.67 7.24 7.34
CA ALA A 115 2.70 6.83 6.40
C ALA A 115 4.08 6.80 7.07
N TYR A 116 4.87 5.80 6.68
CA TYR A 116 6.29 5.76 6.99
C TYR A 116 7.08 6.43 5.87
N TYR A 117 8.06 7.26 6.22
CA TYR A 117 9.05 7.74 5.26
C TYR A 117 10.17 6.70 5.12
N THR A 118 10.09 5.89 4.07
CA THR A 118 10.97 4.74 3.83
C THR A 118 12.05 5.03 2.79
N GLY A 119 11.88 6.09 2.01
CA GLY A 119 12.54 6.15 0.70
C GLY A 119 11.88 5.17 -0.28
N ASN A 120 12.35 5.17 -1.53
CA ASN A 120 11.79 4.32 -2.57
C ASN A 120 12.06 2.84 -2.26
N PRO A 121 11.11 1.94 -2.54
CA PRO A 121 11.32 0.51 -2.35
C PRO A 121 12.27 -0.06 -3.39
N THR A 122 12.84 -1.24 -3.09
CA THR A 122 13.37 -2.09 -4.16
C THR A 122 12.20 -2.63 -4.96
N VAL A 123 12.25 -2.52 -6.28
CA VAL A 123 11.13 -2.92 -7.15
C VAL A 123 11.64 -3.74 -8.33
N LYS A 124 10.91 -4.79 -8.65
CA LYS A 124 11.07 -5.59 -9.86
C LYS A 124 9.69 -5.78 -10.49
N LEU A 125 9.50 -5.27 -11.69
CA LEU A 125 8.29 -5.50 -12.47
C LEU A 125 8.64 -6.28 -13.73
N VAL A 126 7.85 -7.31 -14.03
CA VAL A 126 8.00 -8.15 -15.21
C VAL A 126 6.61 -8.37 -15.81
N SER A 127 6.54 -8.40 -17.14
CA SER A 127 5.33 -8.79 -17.85
C SER A 127 5.59 -9.99 -18.75
N SER A 128 4.53 -10.74 -19.02
CA SER A 128 4.52 -11.88 -19.95
C SER A 128 3.21 -11.90 -20.73
N GLY A 129 3.26 -12.42 -21.95
CA GLY A 129 2.17 -12.33 -22.92
C GLY A 129 2.38 -11.16 -23.89
N SER A 130 1.45 -11.01 -24.83
CA SER A 130 1.50 -9.97 -25.85
C SER A 130 0.32 -9.03 -25.72
N ALA A 131 0.54 -7.75 -26.00
CA ALA A 131 -0.49 -6.74 -26.01
C ALA A 131 -0.34 -5.83 -27.23
N VAL A 132 -1.46 -5.31 -27.72
CA VAL A 132 -1.49 -4.28 -28.75
C VAL A 132 -1.73 -2.92 -28.11
N THR A 133 -1.14 -1.88 -28.70
CA THR A 133 -1.30 -0.50 -28.24
C THR A 133 -1.16 0.44 -29.43
N THR A 134 -1.74 1.63 -29.32
CA THR A 134 -1.54 2.75 -30.25
C THR A 134 -0.61 3.82 -29.66
N GLY A 135 -0.08 3.60 -28.45
CA GLY A 135 0.84 4.53 -27.79
C GLY A 135 2.31 4.29 -28.16
N ASP A 136 3.17 5.14 -27.62
CA ASP A 136 4.58 5.22 -28.03
C ASP A 136 5.48 4.16 -27.37
N GLN A 137 5.01 3.51 -26.30
CA GLN A 137 5.78 2.51 -25.57
C GLN A 137 5.29 1.08 -25.89
N THR A 138 6.22 0.14 -26.03
CA THR A 138 5.90 -1.29 -25.90
C THR A 138 5.45 -1.60 -24.46
N LEU A 139 4.79 -2.75 -24.26
CA LEU A 139 4.39 -3.18 -22.91
C LEU A 139 5.61 -3.28 -21.97
N GLU A 140 6.72 -3.85 -22.46
CA GLU A 140 7.95 -3.98 -21.68
C GLU A 140 8.53 -2.61 -21.28
N GLU A 141 8.55 -1.64 -22.19
CA GLU A 141 9.00 -0.27 -21.89
C GLU A 141 8.10 0.45 -20.90
N ALA A 142 6.78 0.27 -21.01
CA ALA A 142 5.82 0.85 -20.07
C ALA A 142 6.01 0.25 -18.66
N VAL A 143 6.14 -1.08 -18.56
CA VAL A 143 6.38 -1.78 -17.30
C VAL A 143 7.71 -1.35 -16.67
N ASN A 144 8.79 -1.28 -17.46
CA ASN A 144 10.09 -0.80 -17.00
C ASN A 144 10.06 0.68 -16.58
N ALA A 145 9.32 1.52 -17.29
CA ALA A 145 9.14 2.92 -16.92
C ALA A 145 8.36 3.08 -15.60
N GLU A 146 7.34 2.24 -15.36
CA GLU A 146 6.61 2.21 -14.10
C GLU A 146 7.51 1.73 -12.94
N ALA A 147 8.35 0.72 -13.17
CA ALA A 147 9.36 0.29 -12.20
C ALA A 147 10.32 1.43 -11.84
N ARG A 148 10.79 2.19 -12.84
CA ARG A 148 11.66 3.36 -12.60
C ARG A 148 10.96 4.44 -11.80
N LYS A 149 9.68 4.72 -12.05
CA LYS A 149 8.91 5.69 -11.26
C LYS A 149 8.79 5.24 -9.80
N ILE A 150 8.48 3.97 -9.57
CA ILE A 150 8.41 3.40 -8.21
C ILE A 150 9.76 3.52 -7.50
N ALA A 151 10.86 3.26 -8.21
CA ALA A 151 12.21 3.33 -7.66
C ALA A 151 12.74 4.74 -7.42
N ASN A 152 12.16 5.80 -8.02
CA ASN A 152 12.78 7.14 -8.01
C ASN A 152 11.84 8.30 -7.64
N ASP A 153 10.54 8.22 -7.91
CA ASP A 153 9.63 9.36 -7.68
C ASP A 153 9.38 9.56 -6.17
N ASP A 154 9.30 10.82 -5.74
CA ASP A 154 9.07 11.19 -4.33
C ASP A 154 7.80 10.58 -3.74
N LYS A 155 6.80 10.36 -4.57
CA LYS A 155 5.51 9.76 -4.18
C LYS A 155 5.68 8.37 -3.55
N TYR A 156 6.63 7.57 -4.03
CA TYR A 156 6.85 6.20 -3.55
C TYR A 156 7.86 6.12 -2.40
N LYS A 157 8.37 7.27 -1.93
CA LYS A 157 9.19 7.35 -0.71
C LYS A 157 8.40 7.16 0.58
N TRP A 158 7.08 7.10 0.47
CA TRP A 158 6.15 6.96 1.58
C TRP A 158 5.42 5.63 1.46
N LEU A 159 5.50 4.83 2.53
CA LEU A 159 4.70 3.61 2.69
C LEU A 159 3.42 3.95 3.46
N PRO A 160 2.24 4.01 2.80
CA PRO A 160 0.98 4.28 3.47
C PRO A 160 0.52 3.09 4.32
N VAL A 161 -0.14 3.37 5.44
CA VAL A 161 -0.64 2.38 6.39
C VAL A 161 -2.04 2.74 6.82
N GLY A 162 -2.93 1.74 6.86
CA GLY A 162 -4.22 1.81 7.52
C GLY A 162 -4.38 0.60 8.42
N LYS A 163 -4.76 0.82 9.68
CA LYS A 163 -5.00 -0.26 10.64
C LYS A 163 -6.20 0.04 11.52
N VAL A 164 -6.86 -1.03 11.97
CA VAL A 164 -7.95 -0.99 12.94
C VAL A 164 -7.67 -2.01 14.04
N GLY A 165 -8.25 -1.81 15.21
CA GLY A 165 -8.11 -2.77 16.29
C GLY A 165 -8.93 -2.45 17.53
N VAL A 166 -8.62 -3.18 18.60
CA VAL A 166 -9.33 -3.14 19.89
C VAL A 166 -8.32 -2.84 20.99
N ASN A 167 -8.68 -1.92 21.89
CA ASN A 167 -7.87 -1.55 23.04
C ASN A 167 -8.48 -2.20 24.29
N PHE A 168 -7.64 -2.79 25.14
CA PHE A 168 -8.03 -3.34 26.43
C PHE A 168 -7.35 -2.56 27.55
N PHE A 169 -8.11 -2.24 28.60
CA PHE A 169 -7.67 -1.51 29.77
C PHE A 169 -8.00 -2.35 31.01
N TRP A 170 -6.99 -2.66 31.82
CA TRP A 170 -7.10 -3.45 33.05
C TRP A 170 -6.68 -2.64 34.27
#